data_AF-A0A535F307-F1
#
_entry.id   AF-A0A535F307-F1
#
_cell.length_a   1.000
_cell.length_b   1.000
_cell.length_c   1.000
_cell.angle_alpha   90.00
_cell.angle_beta   90.00
_cell.angle_gamma   90.00
#
_symmetry.space_group_name_H-M   'P 1'
#
loop_
_entity.id
_entity.type
_entity.pdbx_description
1 polymer ?
#
loop_
_entity_poly.entity_id
_entity_poly.type
_entity_poly.pdbx_seq_one_letter_code
_entity_poly.pdbx_strand_id
1 'polypeptide(L)'
;MAIEVFLSYAHQDEPLLQSLVKHLQGLQRPGYIDVWYDRDISAGTEREKEIHKHLNTAQIILLLITHGSLKSGRKNEKLVNSGNERSPEH
;
A
#
# COMPACT_ATOMS: atom_id res chain seq x y z
N MET A 1 -26.83 -3.13 4.36
CA MET A 1 -25.60 -2.65 3.69
C MET A 1 -24.48 -2.73 4.71
N ALA A 2 -23.42 -3.46 4.38
CA ALA A 2 -22.20 -3.47 5.18
C ALA A 2 -21.37 -2.22 4.87
N ILE A 3 -20.61 -1.72 5.84
CA ILE A 3 -19.70 -0.59 5.65
C ILE A 3 -18.40 -1.10 5.01
N GLU A 4 -18.05 -0.61 3.83
CA GLU A 4 -16.76 -0.95 3.20
C GLU A 4 -15.60 -0.25 3.93
N VAL A 5 -14.68 -1.06 4.44
CA VAL A 5 -13.49 -0.63 5.16
C VAL A 5 -12.25 -1.04 4.36
N PHE A 6 -11.50 -0.04 3.90
CA PHE A 6 -10.23 -0.24 3.22
C PHE A 6 -9.07 -0.14 4.21
N LEU A 7 -8.23 -1.17 4.31
CA LEU A 7 -7.03 -1.16 5.15
C LEU A 7 -5.79 -0.95 4.27
N SER A 8 -5.14 0.19 4.44
CA SER A 8 -3.83 0.50 3.86
C SER A 8 -2.74 0.26 4.91
N TYR A 9 -1.72 -0.51 4.56
CA TYR A 9 -0.65 -0.91 5.47
C TYR A 9 0.69 -0.97 4.75
N ALA A 10 1.79 -0.76 5.47
CA ALA A 10 3.10 -1.13 4.97
C ALA A 10 3.29 -2.64 5.11
N HIS A 11 3.96 -3.30 4.17
CA HIS A 11 4.17 -4.76 4.23
C HIS A 11 4.86 -5.22 5.54
N GLN A 12 5.65 -4.35 6.17
CA GLN A 12 6.28 -4.59 7.48
C GLN A 12 5.25 -4.70 8.63
N ASP A 13 4.07 -4.10 8.47
CA ASP A 13 3.00 -4.05 9.46
C ASP A 13 1.96 -5.16 9.25
N GLU A 14 2.24 -6.11 8.37
CA GLU A 14 1.36 -7.24 8.09
C GLU A 14 0.93 -8.05 9.33
N PRO A 15 1.79 -8.25 10.37
CA PRO A 15 1.37 -8.86 11.62
C PRO A 15 0.32 -8.03 12.38
N LEU A 16 0.45 -6.71 12.37
CA LEU A 16 -0.53 -5.79 12.99
C LEU A 16 -1.85 -5.82 12.23
N LEU A 17 -1.79 -5.82 10.89
CA LEU A 17 -2.96 -5.99 10.04
C LEU A 17 -3.73 -7.27 10.40
N GLN A 18 -3.03 -8.40 10.56
CA GLN A 18 -3.67 -9.66 10.94
C GLN A 18 -4.35 -9.59 12.30
N SER A 19 -3.71 -8.96 13.28
CA SER A 19 -4.34 -8.79 14.58
C SER A 19 -5.58 -7.90 14.49
N LEU A 20 -5.53 -6.82 13.70
CA LEU A 20 -6.67 -5.93 13.48
C LEU A 20 -7.83 -6.65 12.79
N VAL A 21 -7.56 -7.37 11.70
CA VAL A 21 -8.58 -8.15 10.97
C VAL A 21 -9.25 -9.16 11.90
N LYS A 22 -8.49 -9.85 12.78
CA LYS A 22 -9.06 -10.76 13.78
C LYS A 22 -10.03 -10.06 14.74
N HIS A 23 -9.72 -8.85 15.19
CA HIS A 23 -10.66 -8.07 16.01
C HIS A 23 -11.91 -7.64 15.22
N LEU A 24 -11.74 -7.30 13.95
CA LEU A 24 -12.83 -6.90 13.04
C LEU A 24 -13.74 -8.06 12.62
N GLN A 25 -13.31 -9.32 12.76
CA GLN A 25 -14.14 -10.48 12.46
C GLN A 25 -15.47 -10.49 13.22
N GLY A 26 -15.51 -9.95 14.44
CA GLY A 26 -16.73 -9.83 15.24
C GLY A 26 -17.80 -8.95 14.57
N LEU A 27 -17.39 -8.02 13.71
CA LEU A 27 -18.26 -7.13 12.96
C LEU A 27 -18.47 -7.58 11.50
N GLN A 28 -17.52 -8.31 10.91
CA GLN A 28 -17.68 -8.92 9.58
C GLN A 28 -18.69 -10.07 9.58
N ARG A 29 -18.64 -10.97 10.56
CA ARG A 29 -19.55 -12.13 10.64
C ARG A 29 -21.05 -11.76 10.62
N PRO A 30 -21.51 -10.76 11.39
CA PRO A 30 -22.89 -10.28 11.31
C PRO A 30 -23.17 -9.38 10.09
N GLY A 31 -22.16 -9.07 9.26
CA GLY A 31 -22.32 -8.28 8.04
C GLY A 31 -22.40 -6.76 8.27
N TYR A 32 -21.89 -6.25 9.39
CA TYR A 32 -21.86 -4.80 9.64
C TYR A 32 -20.80 -4.08 8.82
N ILE A 33 -19.67 -4.75 8.60
CA ILE A 33 -18.54 -4.21 7.83
C ILE A 33 -18.06 -5.24 6.81
N ASP A 34 -17.52 -4.75 5.71
CA ASP A 34 -16.73 -5.53 4.77
C ASP A 34 -15.30 -4.98 4.77
N VAL A 35 -14.30 -5.84 4.86
CA VAL A 35 -12.91 -5.42 5.08
C VAL A 35 -12.07 -5.87 3.90
N TRP A 36 -11.45 -4.91 3.22
CA TRP A 36 -10.61 -5.15 2.06
C TRP A 36 -9.17 -4.68 2.29
N TYR A 37 -8.21 -5.48 1.82
CA TYR A 37 -6.77 -5.18 1.82
C TYR A 37 -6.07 -6.01 0.73
N ASP A 38 -4.91 -5.55 0.25
CA ASP A 38 -4.31 -5.96 -1.03
C ASP A 38 -3.46 -7.24 -1.01
N ARG A 39 -3.68 -8.13 -0.05
CA ARG A 39 -2.73 -9.21 0.29
C ARG A 39 -2.51 -10.27 -0.80
N ASP A 40 -3.47 -10.47 -1.72
CA ASP A 40 -3.42 -11.53 -2.74
C ASP A 40 -3.59 -11.03 -4.19
N ILE A 41 -3.45 -9.73 -4.42
CA ILE A 41 -3.61 -9.21 -5.78
C ILE A 41 -2.29 -9.38 -6.55
N SER A 42 -2.35 -10.19 -7.61
CA SER A 42 -1.25 -10.36 -8.57
C SER A 42 -0.64 -9.00 -8.95
N ALA A 43 0.66 -8.87 -8.76
CA ALA A 43 1.38 -7.62 -9.02
C ALA A 43 1.21 -7.19 -10.49
N GLY A 44 0.82 -5.93 -10.72
CA GLY A 44 0.64 -5.37 -12.05
C GLY A 44 -0.47 -4.32 -12.11
N THR A 45 -0.92 -4.00 -13.32
CA THR A 45 -1.94 -2.98 -13.59
C THR A 45 -3.32 -3.32 -13.00
N GLU A 46 -3.61 -4.61 -12.78
CA GLU A 46 -4.84 -5.07 -12.13
C GLU A 46 -4.88 -4.64 -10.66
N ARG A 47 -3.73 -4.70 -9.96
CA ARG A 47 -3.61 -4.29 -8.57
C ARG A 47 -3.92 -2.81 -8.39
N GLU A 48 -3.36 -1.96 -9.24
CA GLU A 48 -3.62 -0.53 -9.15
C GLU A 48 -5.10 -0.22 -9.40
N LYS A 49 -5.75 -0.88 -10.38
CA LYS A 49 -7.17 -0.68 -10.65
C LYS A 49 -8.06 -1.08 -9.48
N GLU A 50 -7.84 -2.25 -8.89
CA GLU A 50 -8.64 -2.71 -7.75
C GLU A 50 -8.39 -1.85 -6.51
N ILE A 51 -7.14 -1.44 -6.25
CA ILE A 51 -6.85 -0.46 -5.18
C ILE A 51 -7.62 0.83 -5.42
N HIS A 52 -7.57 1.41 -6.63
CA HIS A 52 -8.28 2.66 -6.92
C HIS A 52 -9.79 2.50 -6.79
N LYS A 53 -10.35 1.36 -7.20
CA LYS A 53 -11.77 1.07 -7.06
C LYS A 53 -12.18 1.06 -5.59
N HIS A 54 -11.51 0.25 -4.76
CA HIS A 54 -11.83 0.16 -3.33
C HIS A 54 -11.53 1.45 -2.57
N LEU A 55 -10.54 2.23 -3.00
CA LEU A 55 -10.25 3.53 -2.41
C LEU A 55 -11.34 4.57 -2.72
N ASN A 56 -12.02 4.46 -3.87
CA ASN A 56 -13.14 5.32 -4.24
C ASN A 56 -14.49 4.85 -3.65
N THR A 57 -14.67 3.56 -3.35
CA THR A 57 -15.93 3.02 -2.81
C THR A 57 -15.92 2.90 -1.28
N ALA A 58 -14.76 2.81 -0.65
CA ALA A 58 -14.64 2.65 0.78
C ALA A 58 -15.26 3.82 1.54
N GLN A 59 -16.06 3.48 2.55
CA GLN A 59 -16.67 4.45 3.47
C GLN A 59 -15.71 4.80 4.61
N ILE A 60 -14.80 3.88 4.94
CA ILE A 60 -13.77 4.07 5.96
C ILE A 60 -12.42 3.62 5.39
N ILE A 61 -11.41 4.48 5.49
CA ILE A 61 -10.03 4.15 5.13
C ILE A 61 -9.19 4.14 6.42
N LEU A 62 -8.59 3.00 6.73
CA LEU A 62 -7.70 2.83 7.88
C LEU A 62 -6.25 2.73 7.39
N LEU A 63 -5.39 3.61 7.86
CA LEU A 63 -3.97 3.65 7.49
C LEU A 63 -3.12 3.18 8.68
N LEU A 64 -2.53 2.00 8.56
CA LEU A 64 -1.56 1.46 9.51
C LEU A 64 -0.18 2.06 9.19
N ILE A 65 0.17 3.14 9.88
CA ILE A 65 1.53 3.73 9.83
C ILE A 65 2.27 3.35 11.12
N THR A 66 3.29 2.51 11.00
CA THR A 66 4.30 2.32 12.06
C THR A 66 5.60 3.05 11.68
N HIS A 67 6.47 3.34 12.66
CA HIS A 67 7.71 4.11 12.48
C HIS A 67 8.66 3.61 11.36
N GLY A 68 8.50 2.38 10.84
CA GLY A 68 9.25 1.83 9.71
C GLY A 68 8.77 2.27 8.32
N SER A 69 7.53 2.77 8.19
CA SER A 69 6.90 3.11 6.89
C SER A 69 7.60 4.26 6.15
N LEU A 70 8.33 5.12 6.87
CA LEU A 70 9.07 6.26 6.30
C LEU A 70 10.40 5.87 5.63
N LYS A 71 10.82 4.60 5.68
CA LYS A 71 12.13 4.17 5.17
C LYS A 71 12.14 3.68 3.72
N SER A 72 11.05 3.88 2.98
CA SER A 72 11.05 3.70 1.51
C SER A 72 11.01 5.05 0.82
N GLY A 73 12.11 5.80 0.97
CA GLY A 73 12.42 6.86 0.03
C GLY A 73 12.62 6.21 -1.34
N ARG A 74 11.75 6.52 -2.31
CA ARG A 74 11.96 6.18 -3.71
C ARG A 74 13.35 6.68 -4.11
N LYS A 75 14.32 5.77 -4.23
CA LYS A 75 15.61 6.08 -4.85
C LYS A 75 15.39 6.19 -6.35
N ASN A 76 14.93 7.35 -6.80
CA ASN A 76 15.11 7.77 -8.18
C ASN A 76 16.56 8.24 -8.30
N GLU A 77 17.52 7.32 -8.26
CA GLU A 77 18.88 7.63 -8.69
C GLU A 77 18.84 7.69 -10.22
N LYS A 78 18.35 8.82 -10.75
CA LYS A 78 18.57 9.18 -12.14
C LYS A 78 20.07 9.40 -12.31
N LEU A 79 20.70 8.45 -12.99
CA LEU A 79 21.83 8.60 -13.90
C LEU A 79 22.30 10.07 -14.08
N VAL A 80 23.26 10.48 -13.26
CA VAL A 80 24.22 11.53 -13.61
C VAL A 80 25.57 10.82 -13.67
N ASN A 81 25.89 10.32 -14.86
CA ASN A 81 27.25 10.09 -15.33
C ASN A 81 27.17 9.81 -16.83
N SER A 82 26.90 10.87 -17.59
CA SER A 82 27.36 10.95 -18.97
C SER A 82 27.68 12.39 -19.28
N GLY A 83 28.95 12.65 -19.52
CA GLY A 83 29.47 13.94 -19.96
C GLY A 83 30.52 14.51 -19.01
N ASN A 84 31.80 14.20 -19.26
CA ASN A 84 32.76 15.20 -19.74
C ASN A 84 34.21 14.70 -19.54
N GLU A 85 34.67 13.76 -20.38
CA GLU A 85 36.09 13.63 -20.70
C GLU A 85 36.30 14.29 -22.07
N ARG A 86 36.51 15.61 -22.06
CA ARG A 86 37.09 16.31 -23.20
C ARG A 86 38.60 16.20 -23.08
N SER A 87 39.21 15.64 -24.12
CA SER A 87 40.64 15.59 -24.39
C SER A 87 41.34 16.92 -24.10
N PRO A 88 42.54 16.92 -23.50
CA PRO A 88 43.45 18.02 -23.70
C PRO A 88 44.15 17.80 -25.05
N GLU A 89 43.85 18.69 -25.99
CA GLU A 89 44.78 19.09 -27.03
C GLU A 89 46.10 19.57 -26.40
N HIS A 90 47.19 18.82 -26.65
CA HIS A 90 48.54 19.24 -27.09
C HIS A 90 49.50 18.03 -27.02
#